data_AF-A0A383A8K9-F1
#
_entry.id   AF-A0A383A8K9-F1
#
_cell.length_a   1.000
_cell.length_b   1.000
_cell.length_c   1.000
_cell.angle_alpha   90.00
_cell.angle_beta   90.00
_cell.angle_gamma   90.00
#
_symmetry.space_group_name_H-M   'P 1'
#
loop_
_entity.id
_entity.type
_entity.pdbx_description
1 polymer ?
#
loop_
_entity_poly.entity_id
_entity_poly.type
_entity_poly.pdbx_seq_one_letter_code
_entity_poly.pdbx_strand_id
1 'polypeptide(L)'
;MYPLLFHNEYIIIDSYSILFFLAWTIAGLLYYYFIKQKKLNVETMLTILCGCALGALFGSFVFNIILFGQEEFLSKLYNLDFNGMSVVGGISGGFIGVEVAKKMIGYKNYTGDLFVIPILIGHTIGRLGCLLGGCCFGIQSHLPW
;
A
#
# COMPACT_ATOMS: atom_id res chain seq x y z
N MET A 1 17.16 -0.59 17.15
CA MET A 1 16.12 -0.04 16.25
C MET A 1 15.12 0.71 17.10
N TYR A 2 14.57 1.83 16.60
CA TYR A 2 13.58 2.64 17.32
C TYR A 2 12.19 2.38 16.71
N PRO A 3 11.50 1.29 17.10
CA PRO A 3 10.19 0.97 16.54
C PRO A 3 9.13 2.01 16.94
N LEU A 4 9.27 2.63 18.11
CA LEU A 4 8.39 3.66 18.65
C LEU A 4 9.13 5.00 18.65
N LEU A 5 8.60 5.99 17.91
CA LEU A 5 9.17 7.33 17.84
C LEU A 5 8.47 8.27 18.83
N PHE A 6 7.18 8.08 19.03
CA PHE A 6 6.39 8.84 19.98
C PHE A 6 5.32 7.94 20.60
N HIS A 7 5.25 7.93 21.93
CA HIS A 7 4.25 7.15 22.66
C HIS A 7 3.59 8.07 23.68
N ASN A 8 2.32 8.38 23.44
CA ASN A 8 1.43 9.04 24.38
C ASN A 8 0.23 8.11 24.65
N GLU A 9 -0.50 8.29 25.75
CA GLU A 9 -1.63 7.42 26.13
C GLU A 9 -2.72 7.30 25.04
N TYR A 10 -2.77 8.25 24.10
CA TYR A 10 -3.75 8.30 23.01
C TYR A 10 -3.17 8.06 21.61
N ILE A 11 -1.85 8.23 21.42
CA ILE A 11 -1.24 8.21 20.08
C ILE A 11 0.09 7.45 20.15
N ILE A 12 0.15 6.38 19.38
CA ILE A 12 1.36 5.61 19.14
C ILE A 12 1.82 5.94 17.72
N ILE A 13 2.96 6.58 17.58
CA ILE A 13 3.61 6.83 16.28
C ILE A 13 4.81 5.90 16.19
N ASP A 14 4.65 4.85 15.40
CA ASP A 14 5.73 3.93 15.07
C ASP A 14 6.51 4.41 13.84
N SER A 15 7.78 4.00 13.76
CA SER A 15 8.66 4.32 12.62
C SER A 15 8.12 3.82 11.29
N TYR A 16 7.37 2.72 11.29
CA TYR A 16 6.82 2.12 10.09
C TYR A 16 5.70 2.99 9.50
N SER A 17 4.80 3.52 10.33
CA SER A 17 3.73 4.43 9.91
C SER A 17 4.27 5.69 9.24
N ILE A 18 5.31 6.33 9.80
CA ILE A 18 5.93 7.51 9.17
C ILE A 18 6.51 7.17 7.80
N LEU A 19 7.26 6.08 7.70
CA LEU A 19 7.84 5.64 6.43
C LEU A 19 6.78 5.21 5.43
N PHE A 20 5.67 4.64 5.89
CA PHE A 20 4.54 4.29 5.03
C PHE A 20 3.87 5.54 4.43
N PHE A 21 3.62 6.57 5.23
CA PHE A 21 3.12 7.86 4.73
C PHE A 21 4.10 8.52 3.74
N LEU A 22 5.39 8.46 4.04
CA LEU A 22 6.44 8.96 3.15
C LEU A 22 6.44 8.18 1.82
N ALA A 23 6.34 6.85 1.88
CA ALA A 23 6.27 5.98 0.72
C ALA A 23 5.10 6.35 -0.19
N TRP A 24 3.90 6.52 0.37
CA TRP A 24 2.71 6.94 -0.37
C TRP A 24 2.88 8.31 -1.02
N THR A 25 3.45 9.26 -0.30
CA THR A 25 3.66 10.62 -0.80
C THR A 25 4.67 10.64 -1.94
N ILE A 26 5.82 9.97 -1.78
CA ILE A 26 6.86 9.89 -2.82
C ILE A 26 6.33 9.12 -4.04
N ALA A 27 5.66 7.98 -3.84
CA ALA A 27 5.07 7.21 -4.94
C ALA A 27 4.02 8.01 -5.71
N GLY A 28 3.16 8.76 -5.01
CA GLY A 28 2.16 9.64 -5.63
C GLY A 28 2.80 10.78 -6.42
N LEU A 29 3.85 11.41 -5.90
CA LEU A 29 4.60 12.46 -6.61
C LEU A 29 5.31 11.91 -7.86
N LEU A 30 5.92 10.72 -7.77
CA LEU A 30 6.53 10.06 -8.92
C LEU A 30 5.50 9.72 -9.99
N TYR A 31 4.35 9.18 -9.59
CA TYR A 31 3.25 8.90 -10.51
C TYR A 31 2.78 10.18 -11.22
N TYR A 32 2.59 11.28 -10.48
CA TYR A 32 2.26 12.59 -11.04
C TYR A 32 3.33 13.10 -12.01
N TYR A 33 4.60 12.98 -11.66
CA TYR A 33 5.72 13.35 -12.53
C TYR A 33 5.69 12.58 -13.85
N PHE A 34 5.48 11.27 -13.82
CA PHE A 34 5.40 10.44 -15.04
C PHE A 34 4.18 10.76 -15.90
N ILE A 35 3.03 11.09 -15.31
CA ILE A 35 1.86 11.58 -16.05
C ILE A 35 2.22 12.83 -16.85
N LYS A 36 2.89 13.80 -16.20
CA LYS A 36 3.32 15.05 -16.86
C LYS A 36 4.34 14.79 -17.96
N GLN A 37 5.31 13.91 -17.71
CA GLN A 37 6.34 13.55 -18.69
C GLN A 37 5.73 12.90 -19.94
N LYS A 38 4.77 11.99 -19.76
CA LYS A 38 4.06 11.32 -20.87
C LYS A 38 2.91 12.15 -21.47
N LYS A 39 2.70 13.39 -20.99
CA LYS A 39 1.62 14.30 -21.44
C LYS A 39 0.23 13.66 -21.40
N LEU A 40 -0.03 12.83 -20.39
CA LEU A 40 -1.32 12.17 -20.18
C LEU A 40 -2.30 13.11 -19.46
N ASN A 41 -3.60 12.85 -19.61
CA ASN A 41 -4.62 13.61 -18.89
C ASN A 41 -4.50 13.31 -17.38
N VAL A 42 -4.24 14.35 -16.59
CA VAL A 42 -4.01 14.26 -15.14
C VAL A 42 -5.26 13.77 -14.42
N GLU A 43 -6.44 14.29 -14.77
CA GLU A 43 -7.70 13.93 -14.11
C GLU A 43 -7.98 12.44 -14.30
N THR A 44 -7.90 11.95 -15.54
CA THR A 44 -8.08 10.54 -15.87
C THR A 44 -7.11 9.65 -15.09
N MET A 45 -5.82 10.02 -15.04
CA MET A 45 -4.80 9.20 -14.38
C MET A 45 -4.93 9.21 -12.86
N LEU A 46 -5.36 10.33 -12.26
CA LEU A 46 -5.69 10.42 -10.84
C LEU A 46 -6.94 9.61 -10.51
N THR A 47 -7.96 9.58 -11.37
CA THR A 47 -9.12 8.69 -11.18
C THR A 47 -8.70 7.22 -11.17
N ILE A 48 -7.79 6.83 -12.07
CA ILE A 48 -7.24 5.46 -12.10
C ILE A 48 -6.42 5.16 -10.83
N LEU A 49 -5.62 6.12 -10.35
CA LEU A 49 -4.87 5.99 -9.09
C LEU A 49 -5.82 5.83 -7.89
N CYS A 50 -6.91 6.60 -7.83
CA CYS A 50 -7.94 6.46 -6.81
C CYS A 50 -8.59 5.08 -6.86
N GLY A 51 -8.89 4.56 -8.07
CA GLY A 51 -9.35 3.19 -8.26
C GLY A 51 -8.37 2.16 -7.72
N CYS A 52 -7.08 2.33 -7.99
CA CYS A 52 -6.02 1.49 -7.44
C CYS A 52 -5.98 1.52 -5.91
N ALA A 53 -6.04 2.72 -5.32
CA ALA A 53 -5.99 2.92 -3.87
C ALA A 53 -7.16 2.24 -3.15
N LEU A 54 -8.38 2.51 -3.61
CA LEU A 54 -9.61 1.95 -3.04
C LEU A 54 -9.67 0.43 -3.25
N GLY A 55 -9.32 -0.03 -4.45
CA GLY A 55 -9.25 -1.45 -4.78
C GLY A 55 -8.22 -2.19 -3.91
N ALA A 56 -7.04 -1.61 -3.70
CA ALA A 56 -6.00 -2.19 -2.86
C ALA A 56 -6.44 -2.26 -1.39
N LEU A 57 -7.03 -1.19 -0.86
CA LEU A 57 -7.54 -1.16 0.50
C LEU A 57 -8.63 -2.24 0.69
N PHE A 58 -9.65 -2.23 -0.15
CA PHE A 58 -10.75 -3.18 -0.06
C PHE A 58 -10.29 -4.63 -0.29
N GLY A 59 -9.44 -4.85 -1.30
CA GLY A 59 -8.89 -6.17 -1.60
C GLY A 59 -8.03 -6.73 -0.48
N SER A 60 -7.17 -5.90 0.14
CA SER A 60 -6.33 -6.30 1.27
C SER A 60 -7.14 -6.77 2.47
N PHE A 61 -8.29 -6.13 2.70
CA PHE A 61 -9.22 -6.46 3.78
C PHE A 61 -10.00 -7.74 3.48
N VAL A 62 -10.64 -7.81 2.30
CA VAL A 62 -11.43 -8.98 1.88
C VAL A 62 -10.58 -10.24 1.85
N PHE A 63 -9.38 -10.19 1.29
CA PHE A 63 -8.49 -11.36 1.27
C PHE A 63 -7.96 -11.74 2.64
N ASN A 64 -7.76 -10.79 3.56
CA ASN A 64 -7.37 -11.16 4.91
C ASN A 64 -8.47 -12.03 5.56
N ILE A 65 -9.74 -11.63 5.42
CA ILE A 65 -10.88 -12.38 5.95
C ILE A 65 -10.95 -13.78 5.35
N ILE A 66 -10.78 -13.89 4.03
CA ILE A 66 -10.83 -15.17 3.33
C ILE A 66 -9.70 -16.10 3.79
N LEU A 67 -8.50 -15.56 4.00
CA LEU A 67 -7.30 -16.36 4.30
C LEU A 67 -7.18 -16.74 5.78
N PHE A 68 -7.58 -15.86 6.70
CA PHE A 68 -7.34 -16.03 8.14
C PHE A 68 -8.60 -16.30 8.97
N GLY A 69 -9.80 -16.33 8.35
CA GLY A 69 -11.03 -16.86 8.95
C GLY A 69 -12.03 -15.81 9.45
N GLN A 70 -13.30 -16.22 9.50
CA GLN A 70 -14.47 -15.40 9.83
C GLN A 70 -14.69 -15.14 11.33
N GLU A 71 -14.09 -15.92 12.22
CA GLU A 71 -14.50 -15.97 13.64
C GLU A 71 -14.24 -14.65 14.42
N GLU A 72 -13.39 -13.76 13.88
CA GLU A 72 -13.14 -12.42 14.43
C GLU A 72 -13.64 -11.27 13.53
N PHE A 73 -14.41 -11.56 12.48
CA PHE A 73 -14.77 -10.56 11.45
C PHE A 73 -15.63 -9.41 12.00
N LEU A 74 -16.71 -9.73 12.71
CA LEU A 74 -17.65 -8.74 13.24
C LEU A 74 -17.03 -7.88 14.35
N SER A 75 -16.18 -8.49 15.18
CA SER A 75 -15.45 -7.81 16.25
C SER A 75 -14.33 -6.91 15.72
N LYS A 76 -13.54 -7.35 14.72
CA LYS A 76 -12.52 -6.51 14.08
C LYS A 76 -13.11 -5.33 13.30
N LEU A 77 -14.22 -5.54 12.59
CA LEU A 77 -14.91 -4.47 11.86
C LEU A 77 -15.49 -3.42 12.83
N TYR A 78 -16.09 -3.86 13.94
CA TYR A 78 -16.63 -2.96 14.97
C TYR A 78 -15.53 -2.16 15.68
N ASN A 79 -14.39 -2.79 15.96
CA ASN A 79 -13.25 -2.16 16.64
C ASN A 79 -12.32 -1.36 15.70
N LEU A 80 -12.61 -1.32 14.39
CA LEU A 80 -11.71 -0.75 13.37
C LEU A 80 -10.28 -1.31 13.48
N ASP A 81 -10.17 -2.60 13.81
CA ASP A 81 -8.89 -3.25 13.97
C ASP A 81 -8.37 -3.70 12.60
N PHE A 82 -7.53 -2.84 12.00
CA PHE A 82 -6.86 -3.11 10.72
C PHE A 82 -5.62 -4.00 10.86
N ASN A 83 -5.42 -4.67 12.01
CA ASN A 83 -4.34 -5.63 12.16
C ASN A 83 -4.56 -6.85 11.27
N GLY A 84 -3.63 -7.03 10.32
CA GLY A 84 -3.67 -8.11 9.34
C GLY A 84 -4.22 -7.65 7.99
N MET A 85 -3.50 -6.84 7.24
CA MET A 85 -3.81 -6.60 5.83
C MET A 85 -3.13 -7.65 4.96
N SER A 86 -3.85 -8.20 3.96
CA SER A 86 -3.25 -9.13 3.01
C SER A 86 -2.54 -8.39 1.89
N VAL A 87 -1.22 -8.61 1.74
CA VAL A 87 -0.44 -8.07 0.61
C VAL A 87 -0.96 -8.62 -0.72
N VAL A 88 -1.29 -9.92 -0.77
CA VAL A 88 -1.86 -10.55 -1.97
C VAL A 88 -3.20 -9.91 -2.31
N GLY A 89 -4.02 -9.64 -1.31
CA GLY A 89 -5.28 -8.90 -1.45
C GLY A 89 -5.08 -7.48 -1.95
N GLY A 90 -4.09 -6.77 -1.43
CA GLY A 90 -3.78 -5.41 -1.85
C GLY A 90 -3.33 -5.31 -3.31
N ILE A 91 -2.45 -6.22 -3.75
CA ILE A 91 -1.98 -6.23 -5.14
C ILE A 91 -3.11 -6.61 -6.11
N SER A 92 -3.84 -7.69 -5.81
CA SER A 92 -4.94 -8.15 -6.66
C SER A 92 -6.10 -7.17 -6.69
N GLY A 93 -6.48 -6.63 -5.53
CA GLY A 93 -7.52 -5.61 -5.39
C GLY A 93 -7.15 -4.31 -6.08
N GLY A 94 -5.89 -3.87 -5.97
CA GLY A 94 -5.40 -2.67 -6.67
C GLY A 94 -5.49 -2.82 -8.18
N PHE A 95 -5.07 -3.97 -8.72
CA PHE A 95 -5.20 -4.27 -10.15
C PHE A 95 -6.66 -4.26 -10.63
N ILE A 96 -7.55 -4.94 -9.89
CA ILE A 96 -8.99 -4.93 -10.19
C ILE A 96 -9.55 -3.51 -10.12
N GLY A 97 -9.17 -2.72 -9.11
CA GLY A 97 -9.59 -1.33 -8.94
C GLY A 97 -9.16 -0.43 -10.10
N VAL A 98 -7.95 -0.61 -10.63
CA VAL A 98 -7.46 0.08 -11.84
C VAL A 98 -8.34 -0.25 -13.05
N GLU A 99 -8.61 -1.54 -13.30
CA GLU A 99 -9.39 -1.95 -14.47
C GLU A 99 -10.87 -1.54 -14.35
N VAL A 100 -11.44 -1.57 -13.15
CA VAL A 100 -12.78 -1.04 -12.87
C VAL A 100 -12.83 0.47 -13.14
N ALA A 101 -11.87 1.24 -12.60
CA ALA A 101 -11.82 2.69 -12.82
C ALA A 101 -11.66 3.04 -14.30
N LYS A 102 -10.78 2.34 -15.01
CA LYS A 102 -10.62 2.47 -16.48
C LYS A 102 -11.92 2.18 -17.21
N LYS A 103 -12.62 1.11 -16.85
CA LYS A 103 -13.91 0.75 -17.44
C LYS A 103 -14.98 1.82 -17.20
N MET A 104 -15.04 2.39 -16.00
CA MET A 104 -15.99 3.45 -15.64
C MET A 104 -15.77 4.74 -16.45
N ILE A 105 -14.53 5.11 -16.71
CA ILE A 105 -14.17 6.33 -17.47
C ILE A 105 -13.94 6.07 -18.97
N GLY A 106 -14.15 4.84 -19.44
CA GLY A 106 -13.96 4.45 -20.85
C GLY A 106 -12.51 4.46 -21.35
N TYR A 107 -11.53 4.38 -20.44
CA TYR A 107 -10.11 4.40 -20.79
C TYR A 107 -9.60 3.02 -21.23
N LYS A 108 -9.16 2.90 -22.48
CA LYS A 108 -8.78 1.61 -23.10
C LYS A 108 -7.28 1.34 -23.15
N ASN A 109 -6.44 2.36 -22.97
CA ASN A 109 -4.99 2.18 -23.09
C ASN A 109 -4.40 1.49 -21.86
N TYR A 110 -3.25 0.85 -22.06
CA TYR A 110 -2.47 0.25 -20.98
C TYR A 110 -1.86 1.34 -20.10
N THR A 111 -1.97 1.19 -18.77
CA THR A 111 -1.47 2.15 -17.77
C THR A 111 -0.43 1.55 -16.83
N GLY A 112 -0.15 0.25 -16.93
CA GLY A 112 0.74 -0.48 -16.00
C GLY A 112 2.13 0.14 -15.85
N ASP A 113 2.73 0.63 -16.95
CA ASP A 113 4.06 1.25 -16.95
C ASP A 113 4.20 2.41 -15.97
N LEU A 114 3.11 3.16 -15.74
CA LEU A 114 3.11 4.29 -14.80
C LEU A 114 3.25 3.86 -13.35
N PHE A 115 2.83 2.64 -13.02
CA PHE A 115 2.82 2.12 -11.65
C PHE A 115 4.14 1.45 -11.26
N VAL A 116 4.97 1.02 -12.22
CA VAL A 116 6.18 0.22 -11.95
C VAL A 116 7.14 0.93 -10.99
N ILE A 117 7.55 2.16 -11.34
CA ILE A 117 8.52 2.91 -10.52
C ILE A 117 7.92 3.35 -9.18
N PRO A 118 6.70 3.92 -9.11
CA PRO A 118 6.06 4.21 -7.83
C PRO A 118 5.93 3.00 -6.90
N ILE A 119 5.54 1.83 -7.41
CA ILE A 119 5.42 0.60 -6.60
C ILE A 119 6.79 0.15 -6.09
N LEU A 120 7.82 0.18 -6.94
CA LEU A 120 9.18 -0.22 -6.56
C LEU A 120 9.73 0.66 -5.44
N ILE A 121 9.59 1.98 -5.56
CA ILE A 121 10.02 2.93 -4.53
C ILE A 121 9.20 2.76 -3.25
N GLY A 122 7.87 2.62 -3.37
CA GLY A 122 7.01 2.36 -2.22
C GLY A 122 7.40 1.08 -1.48
N HIS A 123 7.66 -0.01 -2.20
CA HIS A 123 8.11 -1.27 -1.59
C HIS A 123 9.48 -1.14 -0.91
N THR A 124 10.42 -0.43 -1.55
CA THR A 124 11.77 -0.20 -0.99
C THR A 124 11.69 0.56 0.34
N ILE A 125 10.90 1.64 0.39
CA ILE A 125 10.68 2.40 1.63
C ILE A 125 9.95 1.54 2.67
N GLY A 126 8.98 0.72 2.25
CA GLY A 126 8.31 -0.25 3.13
C GLY A 126 9.28 -1.24 3.77
N ARG A 127 10.28 -1.74 3.03
CA ARG A 127 11.33 -2.62 3.58
C ARG A 127 12.21 -1.92 4.62
N LEU A 128 12.53 -0.65 4.41
CA LEU A 128 13.20 0.17 5.42
C LEU A 128 12.29 0.37 6.65
N GLY A 129 10.98 0.49 6.44
CA GLY A 129 9.97 0.50 7.50
C GLY A 129 9.99 -0.77 8.33
N CYS A 130 9.93 -1.95 7.70
CA CYS A 130 10.01 -3.23 8.39
C CYS A 130 11.30 -3.37 9.20
N LEU A 131 12.43 -2.97 8.59
CA LEU A 131 13.72 -2.95 9.24
C LEU A 131 13.65 -2.08 10.51
N LEU A 132 13.30 -0.79 10.42
CA LEU A 132 13.22 0.10 11.60
C LEU A 132 12.16 -0.33 12.62
N GLY A 133 11.07 -0.96 12.17
CA GLY A 133 10.03 -1.55 13.00
C GLY A 133 10.45 -2.82 13.74
N GLY A 134 11.64 -3.35 13.45
CA GLY A 134 12.19 -4.52 14.12
C GLY A 134 11.57 -5.84 13.66
N CYS A 135 11.13 -5.95 12.41
CA CYS A 135 10.49 -7.14 11.86
C CYS A 135 11.05 -7.55 10.49
N CYS A 136 10.62 -8.73 10.02
CA CYS A 136 10.98 -9.28 8.70
C CYS A 136 12.51 -9.46 8.49
N PHE A 137 13.22 -9.85 9.53
CA PHE A 137 14.62 -10.24 9.42
C PHE A 137 14.81 -11.51 8.59
N GLY A 138 16.02 -11.69 8.06
CA GLY A 138 16.42 -12.92 7.39
C GLY A 138 16.58 -14.08 8.36
N ILE A 139 17.02 -15.21 7.82
CA ILE A 139 17.37 -16.40 8.61
C ILE A 139 18.63 -16.08 9.42
N GLN A 140 18.73 -16.63 10.63
CA GLN A 140 19.93 -16.52 11.45
C GLN A 140 21.15 -16.98 10.64
N SER A 141 22.19 -16.14 10.61
CA SER A 141 23.41 -16.41 9.88
C SER A 141 24.62 -16.24 10.78
N HIS A 142 25.70 -16.94 10.46
CA HIS A 142 27.00 -16.78 11.13
C HIS A 142 27.87 -15.69 10.48
N LEU A 143 27.30 -14.96 9.53
CA LEU A 143 27.99 -13.86 8.86
C LEU A 143 28.01 -12.65 9.82
N PRO A 144 29.03 -11.78 9.73
CA PRO A 144 29.22 -10.69 10.70
C PRO A 144 28.24 -9.51 10.51
N TRP A 145 27.22 -9.65 9.65
CA TRP A 145 26.23 -8.62 9.32
C TRP A 145 24.81 -9.08 9.64
#